data_AF-W7B0H7-F1
#
_entry.id   AF-W7B0H7-F1
#
_cell.length_a   1.000
_cell.length_b   1.000
_cell.length_c   1.000
_cell.angle_alpha   90.00
_cell.angle_beta   90.00
_cell.angle_gamma   90.00
#
_symmetry.space_group_name_H-M   'P 1'
#
loop_
_entity.id
_entity.type
_entity.pdbx_description
1 polymer ?
#
loop_
_entity_poly.entity_id
_entity_poly.type
_entity_poly.pdbx_seq_one_letter_code
_entity_poly.pdbx_strand_id
1 'polypeptide(L)' 'MASGKTTVGELLAKKTGLPFVDIDRAIENEQQKSISAIFSESGEAYFRELEQKKTFRI' A
#
# COMPACT_ATOMS: atom_id res chain seq x y z
N MET A 1 -8.64 2.15 7.15
CA MET A 1 -9.21 1.36 8.28
C MET A 1 -8.09 0.70 9.08
N ALA A 2 -8.10 0.88 10.41
CA ALA A 2 -7.01 0.60 11.35
C ALA A 2 -7.04 -0.82 11.97
N SER A 3 -7.17 -1.86 11.15
CA SER A 3 -7.22 -3.25 11.64
C SER A 3 -5.85 -3.79 12.14
N GLY A 4 -4.87 -2.92 12.40
CA GLY A 4 -3.54 -3.30 12.92
C GLY A 4 -2.59 -3.97 11.90
N LYS A 5 -2.91 -3.98 10.60
CA LYS A 5 -2.11 -4.66 9.56
C LYS A 5 -0.66 -4.20 9.53
N THR A 6 -0.41 -2.89 9.61
CA THR A 6 0.94 -2.32 9.64
C THR A 6 1.72 -2.80 10.86
N THR A 7 1.13 -2.73 12.05
CA THR A 7 1.78 -3.18 13.30
C THR A 7 2.11 -4.68 13.27
N VAL A 8 1.15 -5.52 12.85
CA VAL A 8 1.39 -6.97 12.75
C VAL A 8 2.42 -7.29 11.67
N GLY A 9 2.37 -6.61 10.53
CA GLY A 9 3.32 -6.77 9.42
C GLY A 9 4.75 -6.40 9.82
N GLU A 10 4.95 -5.28 10.52
CA GLU A 10 6.26 -4.87 11.03
C GLU A 10 6.81 -5.88 12.05
N LEU A 11 5.97 -6.37 12.95
CA LEU A 11 6.36 -7.40 13.93
C LEU A 11 6.73 -8.72 13.25
N LEU A 12 5.97 -9.11 12.22
CA LEU A 12 6.24 -10.32 11.45
C LEU A 12 7.58 -10.20 10.69
N ALA A 13 7.80 -9.09 10.00
CA ALA A 13 9.05 -8.79 9.30
C ALA A 13 10.27 -8.82 10.22
N LYS A 14 10.17 -8.23 11.42
CA LYS A 14 11.24 -8.31 12.44
C LYS A 14 11.53 -9.74 12.86
N LYS A 15 10.51 -10.61 12.95
CA LYS A 15 10.67 -12.02 13.34
C LYS A 15 11.23 -12.90 12.22
N THR A 16 10.85 -12.64 10.97
CA THR A 16 11.25 -13.46 9.82
C THR A 16 12.52 -12.95 9.14
N GLY A 17 12.95 -11.71 9.44
CA GLY A 17 14.03 -11.03 8.73
C GLY A 17 13.66 -10.59 7.32
N LEU A 18 12.38 -10.70 6.95
CA LEU A 18 11.88 -10.27 5.64
C LEU A 18 11.55 -8.77 5.65
N PRO A 19 11.69 -8.08 4.52
CA PRO A 19 11.26 -6.69 4.41
C PRO A 19 9.74 -6.57 4.57
N PHE A 20 9.29 -5.49 5.21
CA PHE A 20 7.89 -5.09 5.25
C PHE A 20 7.66 -3.91 4.30
N VAL A 21 6.62 -4.00 3.48
CA VAL A 21 6.19 -2.92 2.58
C VAL A 21 4.71 -2.64 2.81
N ASP A 22 4.40 -1.38 3.06
CA ASP A 22 3.03 -0.88 3.08
C ASP A 22 2.67 -0.40 1.66
N ILE A 23 1.78 -1.15 0.99
CA ILE A 23 1.41 -0.92 -0.41
C ILE A 23 0.72 0.45 -0.58
N ASP A 24 -0.15 0.83 0.37
CA ASP A 24 -0.86 2.11 0.36
C ASP A 24 0.16 3.26 0.33
N ARG A 25 1.12 3.25 1.25
CA ARG A 25 2.20 4.25 1.29
C ARG A 25 3.07 4.22 0.03
N ALA A 26 3.36 3.03 -0.49
CA ALA A 26 4.19 2.89 -1.69
C ALA A 26 3.50 3.46 -2.93
N ILE A 27 2.17 3.39 -3.01
CA ILE A 27 1.37 4.01 -4.07
C ILE A 27 1.31 5.53 -3.89
N GLU A 28 1.05 6.02 -2.68
CA GLU A 28 1.02 7.47 -2.40
C GLU A 28 2.35 8.14 -2.75
N ASN A 29 3.47 7.51 -2.41
CA ASN A 29 4.81 8.00 -2.74
C ASN A 29 5.09 7.98 -4.25
N GLU A 30 4.60 6.98 -4.99
CA GLU A 30 4.80 6.91 -6.45
C GLU A 30 3.92 7.94 -7.18
N GLN A 31 2.69 8.12 -6.73
CA GLN A 31 1.72 9.03 -7.35
C GLN A 31 1.89 10.48 -6.88
N GLN A 32 2.67 10.72 -5.83
CA GLN A 32 2.82 12.02 -5.17
C GLN A 32 1.46 12.64 -4.78
N LYS A 33 0.51 11.77 -4.41
CA LYS A 33 -0.89 12.10 -4.11
C LYS A 33 -1.39 11.20 -3.00
N SER A 34 -2.29 11.72 -2.17
CA SER A 34 -2.98 10.87 -1.17
C SER A 34 -3.95 9.91 -1.86
N ILE A 35 -4.26 8.78 -1.23
CA ILE A 35 -5.26 7.82 -1.74
C ILE A 35 -6.60 8.52 -1.99
N SER A 36 -7.01 9.41 -1.09
CA SER A 36 -8.24 10.20 -1.26
C SER A 36 -8.21 11.08 -2.51
N ALA A 37 -7.06 11.68 -2.85
CA ALA A 37 -6.91 12.47 -4.07
C ALA A 37 -6.97 11.57 -5.31
N ILE A 38 -6.30 10.41 -5.27
CA ILE A 38 -6.34 9.41 -6.34
C ILE A 38 -7.78 8.93 -6.58
N PHE A 39 -8.54 8.63 -5.53
CA PHE A 39 -9.94 8.23 -5.66
C PHE A 39 -10.80 9.33 -6.25
N SER A 40 -10.59 10.58 -5.83
CA SER A 40 -11.37 11.73 -6.30
C SER A 40 -11.08 12.07 -7.76
N GLU A 41 -9.82 11.93 -8.20
CA GLU A 41 -9.38 12.32 -9.54
C GLU A 41 -9.51 11.19 -10.57
N SER A 42 -9.28 9.95 -10.17
CA SER A 42 -9.14 8.79 -11.07
C SER A 42 -10.07 7.62 -10.74
N GLY A 43 -10.80 7.70 -9.62
CA GLY A 43 -11.71 6.65 -9.18
C GLY A 43 -11.02 5.50 -8.46
N GLU A 44 -11.83 4.70 -7.76
CA GLU A 44 -11.32 3.56 -6.99
C GLU A 44 -10.76 2.44 -7.88
N ALA A 45 -11.36 2.22 -9.07
CA ALA A 45 -10.89 1.19 -10.01
C ALA A 45 -9.43 1.37 -10.40
N TYR A 46 -9.02 2.62 -10.70
CA TYR A 46 -7.63 2.94 -11.00
C TYR A 46 -6.70 2.63 -9.84
N PHE A 47 -7.09 2.96 -8.61
CA PHE A 47 -6.29 2.61 -7.43
C PHE A 47 -6.15 1.09 -7.26
N ARG A 48 -7.21 0.31 -7.51
CA ARG A 48 -7.16 -1.16 -7.44
C ARG A 48 -6.22 -1.76 -8.49
N GLU A 49 -6.15 -1.17 -9.69
CA GLU A 49 -5.16 -1.56 -10.70
C GLU A 49 -3.72 -1.28 -10.23
N LEU A 50 -3.47 -0.13 -9.60
CA LEU A 50 -2.17 0.20 -9.01
C LEU A 50 -1.80 -0.79 -7.87
N GLU A 51 -2.74 -1.08 -6.97
CA GLU A 51 -2.59 -2.04 -5.87
C GLU A 51 -2.22 -3.43 -6.39
N GLN A 52 -2.94 -3.91 -7.40
CA GLN A 52 -2.66 -5.18 -8.05
C GLN A 52 -1.27 -5.19 -8.68
N LYS A 53 -0.95 -4.18 -9.49
CA LYS A 53 0.35 -4.06 -10.17
C LYS A 53 1.52 -4.01 -9.19
N LYS A 54 1.35 -3.34 -8.05
CA LYS A 54 2.38 -3.25 -7.01
C LYS A 54 2.60 -4.59 -6.35
N THR A 55 1.53 -5.32 -6.01
CA THR A 55 1.60 -6.62 -5.34
C THR A 55 2.37 -7.67 -6.15
N PHE A 56 2.21 -7.70 -7.48
CA PHE A 56 2.91 -8.67 -8.34
C PHE A 56 4.37 -8.31 -8.68
N ARG A 57 4.85 -7.13 -8.25
CA ARG A 57 6.22 -6.65 -8.54
C ARG A 57 7.14 -6.65 -7.33
N ILE A 58 6.66 -7.07 -6.16
CA ILE A 58 7.42 -7.13 -4.89
C ILE A 58 8.03 -8.53 -4.73
#